data_AF-B1BW07-F1
#
_entry.id   AF-B1BW07-F1
#
_cell.length_a   1.000
_cell.length_b   1.000
_cell.length_c   1.000
_cell.angle_alpha   90.00
_cell.angle_beta   90.00
_cell.angle_gamma   90.00
#
_symmetry.space_group_name_H-M   'P 1'
#
loop_
_entity.id
_entity.type
_entity.pdbx_description
1 polymer ?
#
loop_
_entity_poly.entity_id
_entity_poly.type
_entity_poly.pdbx_seq_one_letter_code
_entity_poly.pdbx_strand_id
1 'polypeptide(L)'
;MFNKEIIQNLMDSKGWTKYRLAKEAGLGQSTVHEIMSGKKKSPNAKTLQKLATALGVTVDTFFNDDSSPNESKANKERDYSLTIKEQENIDKEAQKILDDMTLSFSKNKDILTEEDYFAIEMALKSSLEAIKIKNKKKFTPKKYK
;
A
#
# COMPACT_ATOMS: atom_id res chain seq x y z
N MET A 1 -11.27 10.18 -18.03
CA MET A 1 -11.90 11.53 -18.06
C MET A 1 -11.78 12.14 -16.66
N PHE A 2 -11.80 13.46 -16.45
CA PHE A 2 -11.76 14.00 -15.08
C PHE A 2 -13.00 13.55 -14.30
N ASN A 3 -12.79 12.87 -13.17
CA ASN A 3 -13.85 12.28 -12.38
C ASN A 3 -14.04 13.05 -11.06
N LYS A 4 -15.15 13.79 -10.97
CA LYS A 4 -15.52 14.59 -9.80
C LYS A 4 -15.98 13.75 -8.61
N GLU A 5 -16.44 12.52 -8.85
CA GLU A 5 -16.95 11.62 -7.81
C GLU A 5 -15.83 11.17 -6.89
N ILE A 6 -14.62 11.03 -7.43
CA ILE A 6 -13.41 10.74 -6.65
C ILE A 6 -13.13 11.84 -5.62
N ILE A 7 -13.30 13.11 -6.00
CA ILE A 7 -13.14 14.24 -5.09
C ILE A 7 -14.21 14.19 -3.99
N GLN A 8 -15.45 13.85 -4.35
CA GLN A 8 -16.55 13.74 -3.39
C GLN A 8 -16.26 12.63 -2.37
N ASN A 9 -15.85 11.44 -2.82
CA ASN A 9 -15.49 10.32 -1.95
C ASN A 9 -14.32 10.65 -1.00
N LEU A 10 -13.30 11.36 -1.49
CA LEU A 10 -12.16 11.82 -0.67
C LEU A 10 -12.57 12.89 0.35
N MET A 11 -13.56 13.71 0.03
CA MET A 11 -14.12 14.65 1.00
C MET A 11 -14.95 13.93 2.06
N ASP A 12 -15.78 12.98 1.65
CA ASP A 12 -16.67 12.24 2.55
C ASP A 12 -15.87 11.40 3.55
N SER A 13 -14.80 10.73 3.10
CA SER A 13 -13.88 9.99 3.99
C SER A 13 -13.17 10.87 5.03
N LYS A 14 -13.00 12.16 4.73
CA LYS A 14 -12.43 13.15 5.66
C LYS A 14 -13.50 13.92 6.46
N GLY A 15 -14.78 13.70 6.19
CA GLY A 15 -15.88 14.51 6.76
C GLY A 15 -15.81 16.00 6.36
N TRP A 16 -15.38 16.29 5.12
CA TRP A 16 -15.17 17.66 4.65
C TRP A 16 -16.34 18.19 3.84
N THR A 17 -16.70 19.46 4.09
CA THR A 17 -17.64 20.19 3.24
C THR A 17 -16.91 20.84 2.05
N LYS A 18 -17.66 21.21 1.00
CA LYS A 18 -17.09 21.95 -0.15
C LYS A 18 -16.44 23.26 0.30
N TYR A 19 -17.02 23.89 1.33
CA TYR A 19 -16.46 25.07 1.97
C TYR A 19 -15.09 24.81 2.58
N ARG A 20 -14.94 23.70 3.32
CA ARG A 20 -13.67 23.29 3.91
C ARG A 20 -12.64 22.98 2.83
N LEU A 21 -13.01 22.22 1.80
CA LEU A 21 -12.10 21.92 0.68
C LEU A 21 -11.58 23.19 0.00
N ALA A 22 -12.44 24.18 -0.25
CA ALA A 22 -12.03 25.44 -0.85
C ALA A 22 -11.05 26.22 0.04
N LYS A 23 -11.26 26.21 1.36
CA LYS A 23 -10.36 26.83 2.34
C LYS A 23 -9.00 26.13 2.38
N GLU A 24 -8.97 24.80 2.49
CA GLU A 24 -7.74 24.00 2.54
C GLU A 24 -6.96 24.05 1.21
N ALA A 25 -7.65 24.10 0.07
CA ALA A 25 -7.02 24.20 -1.25
C ALA A 25 -6.59 25.63 -1.63
N GLY A 26 -6.95 26.65 -0.84
CA GLY A 26 -6.72 28.05 -1.19
C GLY A 26 -7.35 28.41 -2.54
N LEU A 27 -8.61 28.00 -2.73
CA LEU A 27 -9.42 28.24 -3.92
C LEU A 27 -10.70 29.01 -3.56
N GLY A 28 -11.24 29.76 -4.52
CA GLY A 28 -12.53 30.41 -4.34
C GLY A 28 -13.67 29.39 -4.20
N GLN A 29 -14.64 29.69 -3.34
CA GLN A 29 -15.84 28.86 -3.14
C GLN A 29 -16.59 28.60 -4.46
N SER A 30 -16.70 29.63 -5.31
CA SER A 30 -17.28 29.52 -6.65
C SER A 30 -16.53 28.52 -7.52
N THR A 31 -15.20 28.51 -7.47
CA THR A 31 -14.37 27.59 -8.26
C THR A 31 -14.60 26.14 -7.87
N VAL A 32 -14.61 25.84 -6.57
CA VAL A 32 -14.88 24.48 -6.08
C VAL A 32 -16.32 24.06 -6.40
N HIS A 33 -17.28 24.97 -6.25
CA HIS A 33 -18.67 24.69 -6.60
C HIS A 33 -18.86 24.34 -8.08
N GLU A 34 -18.24 25.10 -9.00
CA GLU A 34 -18.32 24.84 -10.44
C GLU A 34 -17.68 23.51 -10.85
N ILE A 35 -16.62 23.08 -10.16
CA ILE A 35 -15.96 21.79 -10.37
C ILE A 35 -16.86 20.65 -9.88
N MET A 36 -17.36 20.74 -8.64
CA MET A 36 -18.18 19.69 -8.04
C MET A 36 -19.58 19.56 -8.67
N SER A 37 -20.14 20.66 -9.19
CA SER A 37 -21.38 20.64 -9.96
C SER A 37 -21.20 20.08 -11.38
N GLY A 38 -19.96 20.01 -11.87
CA GLY A 38 -19.66 19.56 -13.24
C GLY A 38 -19.86 20.64 -14.30
N LYS A 39 -20.16 21.90 -13.91
CA LYS A 39 -20.18 23.05 -14.82
C LYS A 39 -18.80 23.29 -15.43
N LYS A 40 -17.74 23.07 -14.65
CA LYS A 40 -16.35 23.10 -15.11
C LYS A 40 -15.82 21.68 -15.29
N LYS A 41 -15.96 21.16 -16.51
CA LYS A 41 -15.53 19.78 -16.87
C LYS A 41 -14.00 19.60 -16.95
N SER A 42 -13.27 20.69 -17.19
CA SER A 42 -11.80 20.67 -17.32
C SER A 42 -11.16 21.74 -16.43
N PRO A 43 -10.94 21.45 -15.13
CA PRO A 43 -10.17 22.33 -14.28
C PRO A 43 -8.72 22.41 -14.76
N ASN A 44 -8.09 23.59 -14.66
CA ASN A 44 -6.69 23.72 -15.06
C ASN A 44 -5.77 22.95 -14.11
N ALA A 45 -4.58 22.58 -14.59
CA ALA A 45 -3.60 21.79 -13.82
C ALA A 45 -3.28 22.42 -12.45
N LYS A 46 -3.18 23.75 -12.37
CA LYS A 46 -2.93 24.48 -11.11
C LYS A 46 -4.05 24.29 -10.08
N THR A 47 -5.31 24.25 -10.53
CA THR A 47 -6.48 24.03 -9.67
C THR A 47 -6.51 22.58 -9.19
N LEU A 48 -6.26 21.62 -10.09
CA LEU A 48 -6.18 20.21 -9.73
C LEU A 48 -5.06 19.95 -8.72
N GLN A 49 -3.88 20.54 -8.92
CA GLN A 49 -2.75 20.40 -7.98
C GLN A 49 -3.12 20.89 -6.58
N LYS A 50 -3.80 22.04 -6.48
CA LYS A 50 -4.26 22.58 -5.20
C LYS A 50 -5.26 21.66 -4.50
N LEU A 51 -6.24 21.13 -5.25
CA LEU A 51 -7.21 20.17 -4.72
C LEU A 51 -6.54 18.87 -4.27
N ALA A 52 -5.64 18.31 -5.07
CA ALA A 52 -4.89 17.10 -4.76
C ALA A 52 -4.04 17.29 -3.49
N THR A 53 -3.33 18.41 -3.39
CA THR A 53 -2.51 18.76 -2.22
C THR A 53 -3.37 18.87 -0.96
N ALA A 54 -4.52 19.55 -1.03
CA ALA A 54 -5.44 19.68 0.10
C ALA A 54 -6.01 18.33 0.55
N LEU A 55 -6.32 17.45 -0.40
CA LEU A 55 -6.86 16.11 -0.13
C LEU A 55 -5.78 15.09 0.25
N GLY A 56 -4.50 15.43 0.11
CA GLY A 56 -3.37 14.53 0.39
C GLY A 56 -3.18 13.42 -0.66
N VAL A 57 -3.65 13.65 -1.89
CA VAL A 57 -3.57 12.71 -3.02
C VAL A 57 -2.78 13.33 -4.18
N THR A 58 -2.60 12.58 -5.27
CA THR A 58 -2.01 13.08 -6.51
C THR A 58 -3.06 13.52 -7.52
N VAL A 59 -2.68 14.39 -8.45
CA VAL A 59 -3.61 14.83 -9.52
C VAL A 59 -4.11 13.64 -10.35
N ASP A 60 -3.26 12.63 -10.58
CA ASP A 60 -3.60 11.39 -11.30
C ASP A 60 -4.80 10.66 -10.68
N THR A 61 -4.99 10.79 -9.37
CA THR A 61 -6.10 10.16 -8.64
C THR A 61 -7.45 10.62 -9.19
N PHE A 62 -7.57 11.85 -9.70
CA PHE A 62 -8.82 12.37 -10.26
C PHE A 62 -9.18 11.83 -11.64
N PHE A 63 -8.34 10.97 -12.23
CA PHE A 63 -8.52 10.44 -13.59
C PHE A 63 -8.62 8.91 -13.63
N ASN A 64 -8.45 8.23 -12.50
CA ASN A 64 -8.52 6.76 -12.42
C ASN A 64 -9.97 6.33 -12.16
N ASP A 65 -10.56 5.52 -13.05
CA ASP A 65 -11.91 4.97 -12.89
C ASP A 65 -11.96 3.75 -11.94
N ASP A 66 -10.81 3.25 -11.48
CA ASP A 66 -10.75 2.07 -10.63
C ASP A 66 -10.70 2.43 -9.14
N SER A 67 -11.74 1.96 -8.46
CA SER A 67 -11.90 1.82 -7.01
C SER A 67 -10.69 1.15 -6.34
N SER A 68 -9.65 1.94 -6.08
CA SER A 68 -8.69 1.66 -5.01
C SER A 68 -8.37 2.99 -4.31
N PRO A 69 -8.68 3.13 -3.00
CA PRO A 69 -8.15 4.24 -2.24
C PRO A 69 -6.65 4.00 -2.14
N ASN A 70 -5.91 4.62 -3.05
CA ASN A 70 -4.46 4.64 -2.99
C ASN A 70 -4.09 5.60 -1.86
N GLU A 71 -4.03 5.04 -0.65
CA GLU A 71 -3.62 5.72 0.56
C GLU A 71 -2.24 6.36 0.36
N SER A 72 -2.16 7.65 0.65
CA SER A 72 -0.96 8.35 1.13
C SER A 72 0.31 8.29 0.27
N LYS A 73 0.58 9.37 -0.48
CA LYS A 73 1.96 9.86 -0.66
C LYS A 73 2.35 10.80 0.48
N ALA A 74 2.44 10.26 1.69
CA ALA A 74 3.24 10.82 2.76
C ALA A 74 4.28 9.74 3.10
N ASN A 75 5.53 9.95 2.67
CA ASN A 75 6.61 8.96 2.56
C ASN A 75 6.29 7.78 1.62
N LYS A 76 6.91 7.74 0.43
CA LYS A 76 7.14 6.45 -0.22
C LYS A 76 8.13 5.66 0.67
N GLU A 77 7.62 4.98 1.68
CA GLU A 77 8.24 3.72 2.07
C GLU A 77 8.29 2.89 0.79
N ARG A 78 9.49 2.44 0.40
CA ARG A 78 9.58 1.54 -0.74
C ARG A 78 8.72 0.33 -0.43
N ASP A 79 7.93 -0.11 -1.40
CA ASP A 79 7.22 -1.36 -1.27
C ASP A 79 8.26 -2.48 -1.16
N TYR A 80 8.34 -3.05 0.04
CA TYR A 80 9.24 -4.16 0.36
C TYR A 80 8.49 -5.49 0.34
N SER A 81 7.27 -5.52 -0.21
CA SER A 81 6.52 -6.73 -0.47
C SER A 81 7.40 -7.75 -1.21
N LEU A 82 7.17 -9.01 -0.86
CA LEU A 82 7.84 -10.12 -1.50
C LEU A 82 7.18 -10.36 -2.85
N THR A 83 8.01 -10.48 -3.88
CA THR A 83 7.51 -10.98 -5.17
C THR A 83 7.12 -12.44 -5.05
N ILE A 84 6.27 -12.92 -5.95
CA ILE A 84 5.85 -14.34 -6.01
C ILE A 84 7.06 -15.28 -5.96
N LYS A 85 8.10 -15.00 -6.77
CA LYS A 85 9.34 -15.79 -6.79
C LYS A 85 10.08 -15.77 -5.45
N GLU A 86 10.03 -14.66 -4.74
CA GLU A 86 10.70 -14.55 -3.45
C GLU A 86 9.98 -15.32 -2.36
N GLN A 87 8.65 -15.38 -2.42
CA GLN A 87 7.80 -16.20 -1.56
C GLN A 87 8.04 -17.68 -1.81
N GLU A 88 7.99 -18.11 -3.09
CA GLU A 88 8.27 -19.50 -3.48
C GLU A 88 9.65 -19.98 -3.01
N ASN A 89 10.65 -19.08 -3.04
CA ASN A 89 11.99 -19.40 -2.54
C ASN A 89 12.03 -19.53 -1.01
N ILE A 90 11.26 -18.71 -0.28
CA ILE A 90 11.13 -18.83 1.17
C ILE A 90 10.45 -20.14 1.53
N ASP A 91 9.40 -20.53 0.81
CA ASP A 91 8.69 -21.80 1.05
C ASP A 91 9.63 -23.00 0.88
N LYS A 92 10.45 -23.00 -0.18
CA LYS A 92 11.46 -24.05 -0.41
C LYS A 92 12.54 -24.07 0.68
N GLU A 93 12.96 -22.90 1.14
CA GLU A 93 13.96 -22.77 2.20
C GLU A 93 13.42 -23.24 3.55
N ALA A 94 12.19 -22.86 3.90
CA ALA A 94 11.50 -23.31 5.11
C ALA A 94 11.33 -24.83 5.10
N GLN A 95 10.90 -25.42 3.99
CA GLN A 95 10.76 -26.86 3.86
C GLN A 95 12.10 -27.59 4.04
N LYS A 96 13.17 -27.08 3.40
CA LYS A 96 14.50 -27.68 3.55
C LYS A 96 15.00 -27.64 5.00
N ILE A 97 14.80 -26.51 5.69
CA ILE A 97 15.16 -26.39 7.11
C ILE A 97 14.34 -27.37 7.95
N LEU A 98 13.04 -27.48 7.69
CA LEU A 98 12.16 -28.42 8.38
C LEU A 98 12.59 -29.87 8.16
N ASP A 99 12.95 -30.24 6.93
CA ASP A 99 13.41 -31.59 6.58
C ASP A 99 14.73 -31.92 7.30
N ASP A 100 15.72 -31.01 7.28
CA ASP A 100 17.00 -31.15 7.99
C ASP A 100 16.79 -31.28 9.51
N MET A 101 15.83 -30.53 10.05
CA MET A 101 15.48 -30.57 11.46
C MET A 101 14.74 -31.88 11.81
N THR A 102 13.86 -32.36 10.93
CA THR A 102 13.16 -33.65 11.07
C THR A 102 14.14 -34.82 11.03
N LEU A 103 15.13 -34.78 10.13
CA LEU A 103 16.24 -35.73 10.09
C LEU A 103 17.02 -35.76 11.42
N SER A 104 17.18 -34.59 12.06
CA SER A 104 17.82 -34.47 13.38
C SER A 104 16.94 -35.02 14.51
N PHE A 105 15.62 -34.81 14.43
CA PHE A 105 14.63 -35.35 15.37
C PHE A 105 14.32 -36.83 15.15
N SER A 106 14.69 -37.42 14.02
CA SER A 106 14.47 -38.84 13.70
C SER A 106 15.03 -39.82 14.76
N LYS A 107 15.97 -39.38 15.60
CA LYS A 107 16.42 -40.15 16.78
C LYS A 107 15.35 -40.28 17.88
N ASN A 108 14.34 -39.42 17.88
CA ASN A 108 13.20 -39.33 18.80
C ASN A 108 11.90 -39.03 18.00
N LYS A 109 11.63 -39.84 16.98
CA LYS A 109 10.65 -39.57 15.91
C LYS A 109 9.18 -39.47 16.36
N ASP A 110 8.87 -39.95 17.56
CA ASP A 110 7.50 -40.14 18.05
C ASP A 110 6.93 -38.94 18.86
N ILE A 111 7.62 -37.80 18.88
CA ILE A 111 7.25 -36.68 19.77
C ILE A 111 6.46 -35.57 19.06
N LEU A 112 6.61 -35.40 17.74
CA LEU A 112 6.02 -34.29 17.00
C LEU A 112 4.79 -34.76 16.21
N THR A 113 3.66 -34.11 16.44
CA THR A 113 2.41 -34.30 15.71
C THR A 113 2.40 -33.51 14.40
N GLU A 114 1.49 -33.83 13.48
CA GLU A 114 1.31 -33.04 12.24
C GLU A 114 1.03 -31.56 12.52
N GLU A 115 0.31 -31.25 13.60
CA GLU A 115 0.03 -29.88 14.04
C GLU A 115 1.31 -29.15 14.46
N ASP A 116 2.21 -29.83 15.18
CA ASP A 116 3.49 -29.28 15.59
C ASP A 116 4.36 -28.95 14.36
N TYR A 117 4.42 -29.86 13.38
CA TYR A 117 5.15 -29.62 12.13
C TYR A 117 4.61 -28.41 11.37
N PHE A 118 3.29 -28.29 11.27
CA PHE A 118 2.65 -27.16 10.62
C PHE A 118 2.94 -25.83 11.33
N ALA A 119 2.87 -25.81 12.67
CA ALA A 119 3.17 -24.62 13.46
C ALA A 119 4.63 -24.18 13.29
N ILE A 120 5.56 -25.13 13.29
CA ILE A 120 6.99 -24.89 13.07
C ILE A 120 7.22 -24.35 11.65
N GLU A 121 6.63 -24.97 10.63
CA GLU A 121 6.73 -24.52 9.25
C GLU A 121 6.24 -23.08 9.08
N MET A 122 5.11 -22.74 9.72
CA MET A 122 4.54 -21.39 9.69
C MET A 122 5.43 -20.37 10.38
N ALA A 123 5.99 -20.72 11.54
CA ALA A 123 6.94 -19.86 12.25
C ALA A 123 8.21 -19.62 11.42
N LEU A 124 8.74 -20.66 10.77
CA LEU A 124 9.91 -20.56 9.89
C LEU A 124 9.62 -19.64 8.71
N LYS A 125 8.52 -19.84 7.99
CA LYS A 125 8.10 -18.98 6.86
C LYS A 125 7.99 -17.52 7.29
N SER A 126 7.25 -17.25 8.36
CA SER A 126 7.10 -15.89 8.89
C SER A 126 8.44 -15.24 9.25
N SER A 127 9.35 -16.00 9.87
CA SER A 127 10.67 -15.49 10.24
C SER A 127 11.55 -15.15 9.01
N LEU A 128 11.55 -16.02 7.99
CA LEU A 128 12.32 -15.82 6.75
C LEU A 128 11.78 -14.65 5.93
N GLU A 129 10.46 -14.50 5.86
CA GLU A 129 9.80 -13.33 5.25
C GLU A 129 10.24 -12.03 5.93
N ALA A 130 10.16 -11.98 7.26
CA ALA A 130 10.55 -10.82 8.04
C ALA A 130 12.03 -10.45 7.84
N ILE A 131 12.92 -11.45 7.82
CA ILE A 131 14.35 -11.26 7.53
C ILE A 131 14.54 -10.69 6.13
N LYS A 132 13.86 -11.22 5.12
CA LYS A 132 14.00 -10.79 3.72
C LYS A 132 13.49 -9.35 3.52
N ILE A 133 12.35 -9.01 4.10
CA ILE A 133 11.81 -7.65 4.11
C ILE A 133 12.79 -6.70 4.81
N LYS A 134 13.33 -7.08 5.97
CA LYS A 134 14.31 -6.28 6.70
C LYS A 134 15.61 -6.09 5.92
N ASN A 135 16.08 -7.11 5.21
CA ASN A 135 17.26 -7.02 4.36
C ASN A 135 17.02 -6.11 3.16
N LYS A 136 15.86 -6.18 2.50
CA LYS A 136 15.50 -5.21 1.46
C LYS A 136 15.46 -3.78 2.03
N LYS A 137 14.88 -3.58 3.21
CA LYS A 137 14.88 -2.28 3.91
C LYS A 137 16.30 -1.75 4.13
N LYS A 138 17.22 -2.61 4.59
CA LYS A 138 18.59 -2.24 4.96
C LYS A 138 19.55 -2.08 3.77
N PHE A 139 19.46 -2.92 2.75
CA PHE A 139 20.48 -3.06 1.71
C PHE A 139 20.06 -2.58 0.32
N THR A 140 18.83 -2.10 0.11
CA THR A 140 18.48 -1.39 -1.14
C THR A 140 18.73 0.12 -0.93
N PRO A 141 19.87 0.72 -1.33
CA PRO A 141 20.15 2.15 -1.09
C PRO A 141 19.24 3.06 -1.92
N LYS A 142 19.05 4.32 -1.49
CA LYS A 142 18.38 5.38 -2.27
C LYS A 142 19.25 5.68 -3.49
N LYS A 143 19.04 4.99 -4.61
CA LYS A 143 19.60 5.45 -5.88
C LYS A 143 18.78 6.65 -6.33
N TYR A 144 19.46 7.79 -6.45
CA TYR A 144 18.97 9.11 -6.84
C TYR A 144 18.20 9.86 -5.73
N LYS A 145 18.91 10.80 -5.10
CA LYS A 145 18.38 11.93 -4.36
C LYS A 145 18.66 13.17 -5.19
#